data_AF-S9S0G7-F1
#
_entry.id   AF-S9S0G7-F1
#
_cell.length_a   1.000
_cell.length_b   1.000
_cell.length_c   1.000
_cell.angle_alpha   90.00
_cell.angle_beta   90.00
_cell.angle_gamma   90.00
#
_symmetry.space_group_name_H-M   'P 1'
#
loop_
_entity.id
_entity.type
_entity.pdbx_description
1 polymer ?
#
loop_
_entity_poly.entity_id
_entity_poly.type
_entity_poly.pdbx_seq_one_letter_code
_entity_poly.pdbx_strand_id
1 'polypeptide(L)' 'MTPSATMKALDTAQDVPPDPREPMTDVQAARLRDLSDRTGESYDENLTMQEAERRIADLEDIAW' A
#
# COMPACT_ATOMS: atom_id res chain seq x y z
N MET A 1 42.79 -22.87 -12.61
CA MET A 1 41.34 -23.04 -12.74
C MET A 1 40.78 -23.08 -11.32
N THR A 2 40.33 -21.95 -10.80
CA THR A 2 39.66 -21.87 -9.50
C THR A 2 38.16 -21.77 -9.77
N PRO A 3 37.33 -22.73 -9.32
CA PRO A 3 35.89 -22.49 -9.30
C PRO A 3 35.62 -21.54 -8.12
N SER A 4 35.56 -20.24 -8.40
CA SER A 4 34.99 -19.28 -7.44
C SER A 4 33.49 -19.50 -7.47
N ALA A 5 33.01 -20.23 -6.46
CA ALA A 5 31.63 -20.62 -6.32
C ALA A 5 30.75 -19.39 -6.21
N THR A 6 29.78 -19.32 -7.12
CA THR A 6 28.62 -18.45 -7.14
C THR A 6 27.86 -18.55 -5.82
N MET A 7 28.14 -17.67 -4.86
CA MET A 7 27.14 -17.31 -3.85
C MET A 7 26.30 -16.19 -4.44
N LYS A 8 25.33 -16.58 -5.28
CA LYS A 8 24.18 -15.75 -5.60
C LYS A 8 23.48 -15.53 -4.26
N ALA A 9 23.77 -14.40 -3.62
CA ALA A 9 23.14 -13.99 -2.39
C ALA A 9 21.62 -14.10 -2.61
N LEU A 10 21.00 -14.86 -1.73
CA LEU A 10 19.61 -15.23 -1.77
C LEU A 10 18.78 -13.94 -1.65
N ASP A 11 18.23 -13.46 -2.77
CA ASP A 11 17.16 -12.46 -2.84
C ASP A 11 15.93 -13.00 -2.06
N THR A 12 15.99 -12.96 -0.74
CA THR A 12 14.94 -13.43 0.18
C THR A 12 14.27 -12.28 0.92
N ALA A 13 14.45 -11.05 0.45
CA ALA A 13 13.80 -9.87 1.01
C ALA A 13 12.38 -9.64 0.43
N GLN A 14 11.83 -10.57 -0.36
CA GLN A 14 10.72 -10.26 -1.27
C GLN A 14 9.37 -10.92 -0.95
N ASP A 15 9.10 -11.38 0.28
CA ASP A 15 7.79 -11.97 0.60
C ASP A 15 7.28 -11.66 2.02
N VAL A 16 7.73 -10.55 2.62
CA VAL A 16 7.09 -10.05 3.85
C VAL A 16 6.04 -9.02 3.42
N PRO A 17 4.74 -9.28 3.68
CA PRO A 17 3.72 -8.26 3.44
C PRO A 17 4.04 -7.01 4.29
N PRO A 18 3.76 -5.80 3.76
CA PRO A 18 4.01 -4.55 4.48
C PRO A 18 3.33 -4.54 5.86
N ASP A 19 3.93 -3.87 6.86
CA ASP A 19 3.33 -3.77 8.19
C ASP A 19 2.08 -2.86 8.07
N PRO A 20 0.89 -3.30 8.53
CA PRO A 20 -0.36 -2.54 8.39
C PRO A 20 -0.34 -1.15 9.04
N ARG A 21 0.63 -0.89 9.94
CA ARG A 21 0.84 0.40 10.62
C ARG A 21 1.82 1.30 9.88
N GLU A 22 2.44 0.83 8.82
CA GLU A 22 3.22 1.68 7.92
C GLU A 22 2.29 2.68 7.20
N PRO A 23 2.85 3.78 6.68
CA PRO A 23 2.09 4.71 5.85
C PRO A 23 1.38 3.98 4.69
N MET A 24 0.27 4.55 4.23
CA MET A 24 -0.45 3.97 3.09
C MET A 24 0.45 3.83 1.86
N THR A 25 0.17 2.81 1.06
CA THR A 25 0.86 2.62 -0.22
C THR A 25 0.41 3.68 -1.23
N ASP A 26 1.23 3.95 -2.25
CA ASP A 26 0.88 4.88 -3.34
C ASP A 26 -0.43 4.48 -4.04
N VAL A 27 -0.70 3.18 -4.16
CA VAL A 27 -1.92 2.65 -4.76
C VAL A 27 -3.14 3.02 -3.92
N GLN A 28 -3.04 2.87 -2.61
CA GLN A 28 -4.11 3.27 -1.68
C GLN A 28 -4.29 4.79 -1.67
N ALA A 29 -3.21 5.57 -1.67
CA ALA A 29 -3.28 7.02 -1.72
C ALA A 29 -4.02 7.52 -2.97
N ALA A 30 -3.68 6.96 -4.15
CA ALA A 30 -4.35 7.30 -5.39
C ALA A 30 -5.83 6.90 -5.39
N ARG A 31 -6.15 5.70 -4.88
CA ARG A 31 -7.54 5.22 -4.79
C ARG A 31 -8.37 6.05 -3.82
N LEU A 32 -7.81 6.36 -2.66
CA LEU A 32 -8.44 7.18 -1.63
C LEU A 32 -8.74 8.59 -2.16
N ARG A 33 -7.80 9.18 -2.90
CA ARG A 33 -7.99 10.51 -3.51
C ARG A 33 -9.10 10.53 -4.56
N ASP A 34 -9.13 9.55 -5.47
CA ASP A 34 -10.20 9.41 -6.47
C ASP A 34 -11.59 9.31 -5.80
N LEU A 35 -11.69 8.48 -4.76
CA LEU A 35 -12.95 8.28 -4.05
C LEU A 35 -13.37 9.53 -3.27
N SER A 36 -12.44 10.17 -2.56
CA SER A 36 -12.67 11.46 -1.90
C SER A 36 -13.18 12.53 -2.87
N ASP A 37 -12.56 12.66 -4.05
CA ASP A 37 -12.98 13.63 -5.06
C ASP A 37 -14.38 13.30 -5.62
N ARG A 38 -14.72 12.01 -5.76
CA ARG A 38 -16.04 11.56 -6.28
C ARG A 38 -17.17 11.74 -5.27
N THR A 39 -16.92 11.50 -3.99
CA THR A 39 -17.93 11.61 -2.92
C THR A 39 -17.99 13.00 -2.31
N GLY A 40 -16.98 13.85 -2.56
CA GLY A 40 -16.83 15.16 -1.93
C GLY A 40 -16.31 15.09 -0.49
N GLU A 41 -15.78 13.94 -0.08
CA GLU A 41 -15.25 13.70 1.26
C GLU A 41 -13.78 14.12 1.38
N SER A 42 -13.35 14.45 2.61
CA SER A 42 -11.96 14.83 2.87
C SER A 42 -10.96 13.69 2.62
N TYR A 43 -9.82 14.05 2.04
CA TYR A 43 -8.64 13.19 1.88
C TYR A 43 -7.66 13.42 3.04
N ASP A 44 -7.15 12.33 3.64
CA ASP A 44 -6.09 12.35 4.65
C ASP A 44 -4.89 11.52 4.19
N GLU A 45 -3.74 12.18 4.01
CA GLU A 45 -2.48 11.57 3.56
C GLU A 45 -1.70 10.85 4.67
N ASN A 46 -2.08 11.05 5.94
CA ASN A 46 -1.33 10.52 7.09
C ASN A 46 -1.85 9.15 7.56
N LEU A 47 -2.85 8.58 6.87
CA LEU A 47 -3.39 7.28 7.25
C LEU A 47 -2.35 6.17 7.04
N THR A 48 -2.36 5.21 7.96
CA THR A 48 -1.63 3.96 7.76
C THR A 48 -2.26 3.11 6.66
N MET A 49 -1.54 2.10 6.19
CA MET A 49 -2.04 1.15 5.19
C MET A 49 -3.39 0.55 5.58
N GLN A 50 -3.55 0.12 6.84
CA GLN A 50 -4.80 -0.47 7.31
C GLN A 50 -5.93 0.57 7.44
N GLU A 51 -5.61 1.79 7.86
CA GLU A 51 -6.61 2.86 7.98
C GLU A 51 -7.08 3.34 6.60
N ALA A 52 -6.17 3.48 5.65
CA ALA A 52 -6.49 3.81 4.27
C ALA A 52 -7.36 2.73 3.62
N GLU A 53 -7.07 1.44 3.85
CA GLU A 53 -7.90 0.34 3.35
C GLU A 53 -9.34 0.41 3.88
N ARG A 54 -9.52 0.63 5.18
CA ARG A 54 -10.85 0.81 5.78
C ARG A 54 -11.58 2.02 5.18
N ARG A 55 -10.87 3.15 5.07
CA ARG A 55 -11.47 4.38 4.52
C ARG A 55 -11.87 4.23 3.05
N ILE A 56 -11.07 3.52 2.26
CA ILE A 56 -11.40 3.19 0.86
C ILE A 56 -12.69 2.38 0.81
N ALA A 57 -12.82 1.32 1.62
CA ALA A 57 -14.03 0.49 1.64
C ALA A 57 -15.29 1.29 1.99
N ASP A 58 -15.20 2.18 3.00
CA ASP A 58 -16.32 3.07 3.37
C ASP A 58 -16.72 4.00 2.22
N LEU A 59 -15.74 4.59 1.52
CA LEU A 59 -16.01 5.50 0.42
C LEU A 59 -16.52 4.77 -0.84
N GLU A 60 -16.09 3.54 -1.07
CA GLU A 60 -16.61 2.70 -2.17
C GLU A 60 -18.09 2.35 -1.97
N ASP A 61 -18.54 2.17 -0.72
CA ASP A 61 -19.96 1.98 -0.40
C ASP A 61 -20.78 3.25 -0.66
N ILE A 62 -20.23 4.42 -0.36
CA ILE A 62 -20.88 5.72 -0.58
C ILE A 62 -20.93 6.10 -2.07
N ALA A 63 -19.93 5.70 -2.85
CA ALA A 63 -19.80 6.08 -4.26
C ALA A 63 -20.73 5.28 -5.22
N TRP A 64 -21.63 4.45 -4.69
CA TRP A 64 -22.64 3.66 -5.40
C TRP A 64 -23.95 4.44 -5.59
#